data_AF-A0A8C9RPS0-F1
#
_entry.id   AF-A0A8C9RPS0-F1
#
_cell.length_a   1.000
_cell.length_b   1.000
_cell.length_c   1.000
_cell.angle_alpha   90.00
_cell.angle_beta   90.00
_cell.angle_gamma   90.00
#
_symmetry.space_group_name_H-M   'P 1'
#
loop_
_entity.id
_entity.type
_entity.pdbx_description
1 polymer ?
#
loop_
_entity_poly.entity_id
_entity_poly.type
_entity_poly.pdbx_seq_one_letter_code
_entity_poly.pdbx_strand_id
1 'polypeptide(L)'
;MRKWMLKWNLPTLLSRLYLHTRNYDYMEGGDVRIRQLFSRTQWFLTIDDHGNINGTQDPTNCYSILEIRTVSEGGVLAIKGVKSQYYISMNKSGVLQGKKTYNENCNFKEEFLENFFNAYSSAKWTKQNGTEMFIALNQNGRPLRGRKTKKENISSHFLPMYCREEEKRTD
;
A
#
# COMPACT_ATOMS: atom_id res chain seq x y z
N MET A 1 18.28 1.23 -30.92
CA MET A 1 18.92 1.62 -29.64
C MET A 1 18.29 2.90 -29.13
N ARG A 2 17.45 2.85 -28.08
CA ARG A 2 16.97 4.05 -27.39
C ARG A 2 17.17 3.84 -25.89
N LYS A 3 18.13 4.61 -25.38
CA LYS A 3 18.68 4.60 -24.03
C LYS A 3 17.75 5.44 -23.15
N TRP A 4 16.93 4.79 -22.32
CA TRP A 4 16.26 5.44 -21.19
C TRP A 4 16.84 4.84 -19.91
N MET A 5 18.01 5.34 -19.50
CA MET A 5 18.53 5.13 -18.15
C MET A 5 18.06 6.31 -17.30
N LEU A 6 17.22 6.00 -16.31
CA LEU A 6 16.80 6.90 -15.25
C LEU A 6 18.05 7.48 -14.57
N LYS A 7 18.29 8.78 -14.75
CA LYS A 7 19.22 9.55 -13.91
C LYS A 7 18.51 9.83 -12.58
N TRP A 8 18.95 9.17 -11.52
CA TRP A 8 18.51 9.46 -10.15
C TRP A 8 19.42 10.55 -9.58
N ASN A 9 18.88 11.73 -9.26
CA ASN A 9 19.64 12.84 -8.68
C ASN A 9 19.66 12.74 -7.14
N LEU A 10 20.84 12.92 -6.51
CA LEU A 10 21.07 12.88 -5.05
C LEU A 10 20.01 13.59 -4.16
N PRO A 11 19.47 14.77 -4.53
CA PRO A 11 18.42 15.45 -3.74
C PRO A 11 17.12 14.64 -3.58
N THR A 12 16.77 13.82 -4.58
CA THR A 12 15.57 12.95 -4.52
C THR A 12 15.75 11.73 -3.62
N LEU A 13 16.99 11.27 -3.44
CA LEU A 13 17.30 10.17 -2.52
C LEU A 13 17.30 10.66 -1.08
N LEU A 14 17.84 11.85 -0.83
CA LEU A 14 17.80 12.48 0.49
C LEU A 14 16.37 12.83 0.91
N SER A 15 15.53 13.37 0.02
CA SER A 15 14.13 13.64 0.34
C SER A 15 13.34 12.35 0.62
N ARG A 16 13.61 11.28 -0.14
CA ARG A 16 12.98 9.97 0.06
C ARG A 16 13.43 9.28 1.35
N LEU A 17 14.71 9.42 1.70
CA LEU A 17 15.24 8.99 3.00
C LEU A 17 14.63 9.81 4.14
N TYR A 18 14.50 11.14 3.99
CA TYR A 18 13.85 12.01 4.99
C TYR A 18 12.35 11.74 5.17
N LEU A 19 11.61 11.44 4.09
CA LEU A 19 10.22 10.99 4.18
C LEU A 19 10.11 9.60 4.83
N HIS A 20 11.07 8.72 4.54
CA HIS A 20 11.15 7.40 5.15
C HIS A 20 11.48 7.46 6.65
N THR A 21 12.35 8.38 7.08
CA THR A 21 12.64 8.59 8.50
C THR A 21 11.52 9.32 9.24
N ARG A 22 10.86 10.32 8.61
CA ARG A 22 9.62 10.91 9.16
C ARG A 22 8.49 9.90 9.32
N ASN A 23 8.45 8.82 8.52
CA ASN A 23 7.47 7.77 8.74
C ASN A 23 7.61 7.07 10.12
N TYR A 24 8.76 7.20 10.81
CA TYR A 24 8.94 6.68 12.17
C TYR A 24 8.30 7.56 13.27
N ASP A 25 8.16 8.88 13.06
CA ASP A 25 7.54 9.80 14.05
C ASP A 25 6.04 9.50 14.31
N TYR A 26 5.39 8.72 13.44
CA TYR A 26 3.96 8.39 13.52
C TYR A 26 3.62 7.12 14.31
N MET A 27 4.64 6.42 14.83
CA MET A 27 4.45 5.20 15.62
C MET A 27 4.05 5.49 17.09
N GLU A 28 4.01 6.75 17.52
CA GLU A 28 3.75 7.14 18.92
C GLU A 28 2.30 7.56 19.25
N GLY A 29 1.36 7.60 18.29
CA GLY A 29 -0.05 7.83 18.65
C GLY A 29 -1.03 8.12 17.52
N GLY A 30 -1.83 7.12 17.15
CA GLY A 30 -3.21 7.35 16.67
C GLY A 30 -3.43 7.88 15.24
N ASP A 31 -2.46 7.77 14.33
CA ASP A 31 -2.52 8.52 13.07
C ASP A 31 -3.32 7.86 11.92
N VAL A 32 -4.17 8.68 11.29
CA VAL A 32 -4.93 8.39 10.08
C VAL A 32 -4.27 9.10 8.91
N ARG A 33 -3.80 8.34 7.92
CA ARG A 33 -3.06 8.88 6.76
C ARG A 33 -3.90 8.75 5.49
N ILE A 34 -4.15 9.85 4.79
CA ILE A 34 -4.79 9.81 3.47
C ILE A 34 -3.71 9.77 2.38
N ARG A 35 -3.58 8.64 1.70
CA ARG A 35 -2.50 8.39 0.72
C ARG A 35 -3.01 7.64 -0.50
N GLN A 36 -2.25 7.71 -1.58
CA GLN A 36 -2.33 6.75 -2.68
C GLN A 36 -1.18 5.75 -2.54
N LEU A 37 -1.45 4.46 -2.69
CA LEU A 37 -0.39 3.43 -2.69
C LEU A 37 0.05 3.15 -4.13
N PHE A 38 1.17 3.72 -4.53
CA PHE A 38 1.75 3.53 -5.86
C PHE A 38 2.65 2.29 -5.90
N SER A 39 2.22 1.24 -6.58
CA SER A 39 3.00 0.02 -6.77
C SER A 39 4.25 0.29 -7.61
N ARG A 40 5.34 -0.41 -7.28
CA ARG A 40 6.56 -0.44 -8.11
C ARG A 40 6.29 -1.00 -9.51
N THR A 41 5.21 -1.75 -9.71
CA THR A 41 4.72 -2.18 -11.03
C THR A 41 3.99 -1.08 -11.82
N GLN A 42 4.03 0.19 -11.36
CA GLN A 42 3.48 1.37 -12.03
C GLN A 42 1.95 1.48 -12.01
N TRP A 43 1.33 1.15 -10.88
CA TRP A 43 -0.13 1.21 -10.69
C TRP A 43 -0.48 1.77 -9.31
N PHE A 44 -1.45 2.67 -9.23
CA PHE A 44 -2.10 3.02 -7.97
C PHE A 44 -3.09 1.93 -7.58
N LEU A 45 -3.00 1.44 -6.34
CA LEU A 45 -3.96 0.50 -5.78
C LEU A 45 -5.34 1.17 -5.66
N THR A 46 -6.37 0.48 -6.11
CA THR A 46 -7.76 0.96 -6.07
C THR A 46 -8.66 -0.04 -5.38
N ILE A 47 -9.75 0.47 -4.80
CA ILE A 47 -10.88 -0.33 -4.33
C ILE A 47 -12.20 0.40 -4.65
N ASP A 48 -12.99 -0.18 -5.57
CA ASP A 48 -14.20 0.47 -6.10
C ASP A 48 -15.45 0.26 -5.21
N ASP A 49 -16.59 0.82 -5.62
CA ASP A 49 -17.87 0.75 -4.88
C ASP A 49 -18.48 -0.66 -4.81
N HIS A 50 -17.92 -1.60 -5.58
CA HIS A 50 -18.27 -3.02 -5.56
C HIS A 50 -17.27 -3.85 -4.73
N GLY A 51 -16.24 -3.21 -4.15
CA GLY A 51 -15.18 -3.88 -3.41
C GLY A 51 -14.16 -4.60 -4.29
N ASN A 52 -14.12 -4.31 -5.59
CA ASN A 52 -13.10 -4.85 -6.49
C ASN A 52 -11.78 -4.12 -6.27
N ILE A 53 -10.71 -4.90 -6.10
CA ILE A 53 -9.35 -4.37 -5.92
C ILE A 53 -8.59 -4.53 -7.23
N ASN A 54 -7.99 -3.44 -7.72
CA ASN A 54 -7.22 -3.43 -8.96
C ASN A 54 -6.17 -2.30 -8.97
N GLY A 55 -5.46 -2.16 -10.07
CA GLY A 55 -4.54 -1.05 -10.35
C GLY A 55 -5.15 -0.06 -11.33
N THR A 56 -4.85 1.23 -11.14
CA THR A 56 -5.07 2.28 -12.15
C THR A 56 -3.78 3.06 -12.42
N GLN A 57 -3.62 3.59 -13.63
CA GLN A 57 -2.53 4.52 -13.98
C GLN A 57 -2.97 5.98 -13.88
N ASP A 58 -4.28 6.24 -13.72
CA ASP A 58 -4.81 7.59 -13.54
C ASP A 58 -4.54 8.08 -12.11
N PRO A 59 -3.65 9.08 -11.91
CA PRO A 59 -3.33 9.60 -10.58
C PRO A 59 -4.48 10.40 -9.95
N THR A 60 -5.52 10.76 -10.72
CA THR A 60 -6.70 11.49 -10.24
C THR A 60 -7.87 10.60 -9.86
N ASN A 61 -7.71 9.28 -10.02
CA ASN A 61 -8.77 8.33 -9.74
C ASN A 61 -9.12 8.31 -8.25
N CYS A 62 -10.32 8.78 -7.92
CA CYS A 62 -10.84 8.86 -6.54
C CYS A 62 -10.92 7.51 -5.79
N TYR A 63 -10.96 6.36 -6.48
CA TYR A 63 -10.91 5.04 -5.84
C TYR A 63 -9.51 4.60 -5.42
N SER A 64 -8.47 5.37 -5.79
CA SER A 64 -7.09 5.15 -5.35
C SER A 64 -6.71 5.92 -4.08
N ILE A 65 -7.63 6.74 -3.57
CA ILE A 65 -7.44 7.50 -2.33
C ILE A 65 -7.79 6.58 -1.15
N LEU A 66 -6.80 6.31 -0.30
CA LEU A 66 -6.88 5.34 0.78
C LEU A 66 -6.64 6.02 2.12
N GLU A 67 -7.51 5.73 3.09
CA GLU A 67 -7.29 5.98 4.50
C GLU A 67 -6.49 4.80 5.08
N ILE A 68 -5.30 5.08 5.58
CA ILE A 68 -4.43 4.11 6.25
C ILE A 68 -4.39 4.48 7.73
N ARG A 69 -5.00 3.64 8.57
CA ARG A 69 -5.16 3.88 10.00
C ARG A 69 -4.43 2.82 10.81
N THR A 70 -3.61 3.23 11.77
CA THR A 70 -3.03 2.30 12.75
C THR A 70 -4.13 1.78 13.67
N VAL A 71 -4.22 0.46 13.84
CA VAL A 71 -5.29 -0.20 14.62
C VAL A 71 -4.78 -0.92 15.86
N SER A 72 -3.47 -1.17 15.96
CA SER A 72 -2.84 -1.65 17.18
C SER A 72 -1.36 -1.29 17.21
N GLU A 73 -0.73 -1.45 18.37
CA GLU A 73 0.72 -1.38 18.54
C GLU A 73 1.44 -2.34 17.59
N GLY A 74 2.71 -2.05 17.29
CA GLY A 74 3.56 -2.89 16.44
C GLY A 74 3.34 -2.72 14.93
N GLY A 75 2.83 -1.56 14.49
CA GLY A 75 2.72 -1.22 13.06
C GLY A 75 1.60 -1.94 12.31
N VAL A 76 0.57 -2.39 13.02
CA VAL A 76 -0.62 -3.00 12.40
C VAL A 76 -1.60 -1.92 12.00
N LEU A 77 -2.04 -1.98 10.75
CA LEU A 77 -2.90 -0.99 10.13
C LEU A 77 -4.08 -1.62 9.40
N ALA A 78 -5.11 -0.81 9.18
CA ALA A 78 -6.20 -1.06 8.26
C ALA A 78 -6.12 -0.08 7.10
N ILE A 79 -6.44 -0.56 5.89
CA ILE A 79 -6.46 0.25 4.65
C ILE A 79 -7.88 0.28 4.13
N LYS A 80 -8.45 1.48 4.00
CA LYS A 80 -9.84 1.69 3.58
C LYS A 80 -9.90 2.65 2.39
N GLY A 81 -10.71 2.33 1.37
CA GLY A 81 -11.00 3.27 0.30
C GLY A 81 -11.83 4.44 0.81
N VAL A 82 -11.37 5.68 0.61
CA VAL A 82 -12.09 6.87 1.07
C VAL A 82 -13.42 7.02 0.33
N LYS A 83 -13.44 6.82 -0.99
CA LYS A 83 -14.69 6.92 -1.76
C LYS A 83 -15.62 5.74 -1.50
N SER A 84 -15.11 4.52 -1.65
CA SER A 84 -15.93 3.31 -1.63
C SER A 84 -16.31 2.84 -0.23
N GLN A 85 -15.59 3.31 0.80
CA GLN A 85 -15.75 2.93 2.20
C GLN A 85 -15.49 1.44 2.48
N TYR A 86 -14.92 0.69 1.54
CA TYR A 86 -14.49 -0.69 1.76
C TYR A 86 -13.10 -0.75 2.37
N TYR A 87 -12.91 -1.64 3.34
CA TYR A 87 -11.61 -2.08 3.80
C TYR A 87 -11.03 -3.09 2.82
N ILE A 88 -9.74 -2.96 2.52
CA ILE A 88 -8.97 -4.05 1.93
C ILE A 88 -8.84 -5.15 2.97
N SER A 89 -9.09 -6.39 2.58
CA SER A 89 -8.95 -7.56 3.44
C SER A 89 -8.30 -8.70 2.68
N MET A 90 -7.61 -9.59 3.40
CA MET A 90 -7.04 -10.81 2.84
C MET A 90 -7.58 -12.02 3.59
N ASN A 91 -8.10 -13.01 2.87
CA ASN A 91 -8.55 -14.26 3.48
C ASN A 91 -7.42 -15.31 3.58
N LYS A 92 -7.69 -16.44 4.25
CA LYS A 92 -6.74 -17.57 4.44
C LYS A 92 -6.17 -18.17 3.14
N SER A 93 -6.87 -18.00 2.01
CA SER A 93 -6.38 -18.44 0.70
C SER A 93 -5.44 -17.44 0.03
N GLY A 94 -5.25 -16.28 0.65
CA GLY A 94 -4.45 -15.16 0.15
C GLY A 94 -5.19 -14.30 -0.87
N VAL A 95 -6.51 -14.43 -1.01
CA VAL A 95 -7.28 -13.60 -1.95
C VAL A 95 -7.59 -12.26 -1.28
N LEU A 96 -7.27 -11.17 -1.99
CA LEU A 96 -7.65 -9.81 -1.60
C LEU A 96 -9.12 -9.57 -1.92
N GLN A 97 -9.84 -8.94 -1.00
CA GLN A 97 -11.27 -8.65 -1.10
C GLN A 97 -11.60 -7.32 -0.44
N GLY A 98 -12.50 -6.55 -1.03
CA GLY A 98 -13.14 -5.44 -0.33
C GLY A 98 -14.19 -5.92 0.66
N LYS A 99 -14.20 -5.37 1.89
CA LYS A 99 -15.28 -5.58 2.88
C LYS A 99 -15.75 -4.26 3.50
N LYS A 100 -17.06 -4.07 3.63
CA LYS A 100 -17.62 -2.91 4.38
C LYS A 100 -17.44 -3.04 5.89
N THR A 101 -17.54 -4.27 6.41
CA THR A 101 -17.39 -4.54 7.85
C THR A 101 -15.94 -4.88 8.17
N TYR A 102 -15.35 -4.07 9.03
CA TYR A 102 -14.01 -4.30 9.56
C TYR A 102 -13.94 -5.61 10.37
N ASN A 103 -12.82 -6.32 10.26
CA ASN A 103 -12.45 -7.49 11.06
C ASN A 103 -10.95 -7.75 10.90
N GLU A 104 -10.39 -8.68 11.66
CA GLU A 104 -8.96 -9.00 11.67
C GLU A 104 -8.35 -9.36 10.30
N ASN A 105 -9.15 -9.79 9.30
CA ASN A 105 -8.63 -10.03 7.95
C ASN A 105 -8.26 -8.73 7.22
N CYS A 106 -8.66 -7.57 7.76
CA CYS A 106 -8.33 -6.23 7.25
C CYS A 106 -7.02 -5.70 7.85
N ASN A 107 -6.38 -6.45 8.76
CA ASN A 107 -5.18 -6.02 9.44
C ASN A 107 -3.95 -6.42 8.63
N PHE A 108 -3.11 -5.43 8.35
CA PHE A 108 -1.83 -5.59 7.67
C PHE A 108 -0.71 -5.01 8.51
N LYS A 109 0.48 -5.60 8.43
CA LYS A 109 1.71 -5.02 8.97
C LYS A 109 2.39 -4.20 7.88
N GLU A 110 2.76 -2.97 8.18
CA GLU A 110 3.60 -2.15 7.30
C GLU A 110 5.07 -2.49 7.53
N GLU A 111 5.75 -2.90 6.47
CA GLU A 111 7.17 -3.25 6.49
C GLU A 111 7.96 -2.31 5.60
N PHE A 112 8.83 -1.52 6.22
CA PHE A 112 9.80 -0.68 5.53
C PHE A 112 10.88 -1.53 4.86
N LEU A 113 11.10 -1.32 3.57
CA LEU A 113 12.13 -2.01 2.80
C LEU A 113 13.35 -1.10 2.60
N GLU A 114 14.53 -1.72 2.50
CA GLU A 114 15.81 -1.02 2.27
C GLU A 114 15.83 -0.19 0.97
N ASN A 115 14.95 -0.49 0.02
CA ASN A 115 14.82 0.22 -1.25
C ASN A 115 13.83 1.41 -1.21
N PHE A 116 13.45 1.84 -0.01
CA PHE A 116 12.51 2.94 0.29
C PHE A 116 11.08 2.71 -0.20
N PHE A 117 10.70 1.47 -0.52
CA PHE A 117 9.31 1.06 -0.65
C PHE A 117 8.83 0.42 0.65
N ASN A 118 7.52 0.28 0.77
CA ASN A 118 6.88 -0.47 1.84
C ASN A 118 6.28 -1.75 1.25
N ALA A 119 6.19 -2.79 2.07
CA ALA A 119 5.37 -3.97 1.82
C ALA A 119 4.30 -4.08 2.90
N TYR A 120 3.14 -4.64 2.53
CA TYR A 120 2.01 -4.80 3.45
C TYR A 120 1.66 -6.27 3.57
N SER A 121 2.06 -6.91 4.66
CA SER A 121 1.78 -8.33 4.92
C SER A 121 0.49 -8.50 5.72
N SER A 122 -0.26 -9.58 5.51
CA SER A 122 -1.41 -9.89 6.35
C SER A 122 -0.95 -10.12 7.79
N ALA A 123 -1.56 -9.44 8.75
CA ALA A 123 -1.27 -9.66 10.17
C ALA A 123 -1.79 -11.01 10.66
N LYS A 124 -2.85 -11.54 10.03
CA LYS A 124 -3.54 -12.77 10.44
C LYS A 124 -3.08 -14.01 9.68
N TRP A 125 -2.80 -13.89 8.38
CA TRP A 125 -2.60 -15.06 7.51
C TRP A 125 -1.18 -15.17 6.98
N THR A 126 -0.60 -16.36 7.18
CA THR A 126 0.67 -16.78 6.59
C THR A 126 0.45 -17.98 5.68
N LYS A 127 1.44 -18.28 4.84
CA LYS A 127 1.50 -19.52 4.05
C LYS A 127 1.65 -20.73 4.96
N GLN A 128 1.47 -21.93 4.40
CA GLN A 128 1.61 -23.18 5.15
C GLN A 128 2.98 -23.34 5.82
N ASN A 129 4.04 -22.78 5.22
CA ASN A 129 5.39 -22.80 5.76
C ASN A 129 5.71 -21.63 6.70
N GLY A 130 4.70 -20.87 7.15
CA GLY A 130 4.87 -19.73 8.06
C GLY A 130 5.26 -18.41 7.40
N THR A 131 5.68 -18.41 6.12
CA THR A 131 6.06 -17.17 5.42
C THR A 131 4.86 -16.25 5.20
N GLU A 132 5.08 -14.94 5.25
CA GLU A 132 4.08 -13.89 5.09
C GLU A 132 3.42 -13.89 3.70
N MET A 133 2.21 -13.36 3.66
CA MET A 133 1.44 -13.07 2.46
C MET A 133 1.26 -11.56 2.32
N PHE A 134 1.48 -11.01 1.13
CA PHE A 134 1.51 -9.58 0.91
C PHE A 134 0.39 -9.11 0.00
N ILE A 135 -0.05 -7.86 0.19
CA ILE A 135 -0.74 -7.12 -0.86
C ILE A 135 0.24 -6.99 -2.03
N ALA A 136 -0.22 -7.28 -3.24
CA ALA A 136 0.62 -7.17 -4.43
C ALA A 136 -0.20 -6.97 -5.69
N LEU A 137 0.32 -6.16 -6.61
CA LEU A 137 -0.20 -6.00 -7.97
C LEU A 137 0.81 -6.57 -8.98
N ASN A 138 0.34 -7.28 -9.99
CA ASN A 138 1.19 -7.74 -11.07
C ASN A 138 1.52 -6.61 -12.06
N GLN A 139 2.24 -6.93 -13.14
CA GLN A 139 2.62 -5.96 -14.18
C GLN A 139 1.41 -5.35 -14.92
N ASN A 140 0.27 -6.05 -14.92
CA ASN A 140 -0.97 -5.61 -15.56
C ASN A 140 -1.93 -4.94 -14.56
N GLY A 141 -1.44 -4.55 -13.39
CA GLY A 141 -2.24 -3.90 -12.34
C GLY A 141 -3.17 -4.82 -11.56
N ARG A 142 -3.23 -6.11 -11.87
CA ARG A 142 -4.18 -7.02 -11.21
C ARG A 142 -3.65 -7.53 -9.86
N PRO A 143 -4.52 -7.71 -8.85
CA PRO A 143 -4.10 -8.23 -7.56
C PRO A 143 -3.60 -9.67 -7.68
N LEU A 144 -2.51 -9.97 -6.96
CA LEU A 144 -1.99 -11.33 -6.81
C LEU A 144 -2.54 -11.98 -5.55
N ARG A 145 -2.68 -13.31 -5.58
CA ARG A 145 -2.95 -14.07 -4.36
C ARG A 145 -1.71 -14.05 -3.46
N GLY A 146 -1.88 -13.73 -2.19
CA GLY A 146 -0.81 -13.66 -1.18
C GLY A 146 0.04 -14.93 -1.06
N ARG A 147 -0.51 -16.11 -1.39
CA ARG A 147 0.28 -17.35 -1.47
C ARG A 147 1.39 -17.30 -2.53
N LYS A 148 1.25 -16.46 -3.55
CA LYS A 148 2.21 -16.26 -4.66
C LYS A 148 3.16 -15.07 -4.42
N THR A 149 3.00 -14.33 -3.34
CA THR A 149 3.79 -13.13 -3.07
C THR A 149 4.97 -13.44 -2.17
N LYS A 150 6.05 -12.69 -2.27
CA LYS A 150 7.16 -12.64 -1.31
C LYS A 150 7.52 -11.18 -1.04
N LYS A 151 8.27 -10.93 0.03
CA LYS A 151 8.71 -9.58 0.40
C LYS A 151 9.59 -8.96 -0.68
N GLU A 152 10.45 -9.77 -1.30
CA GLU A 152 11.44 -9.34 -2.30
C GLU A 152 10.83 -9.10 -3.68
N ASN A 153 9.60 -9.59 -3.92
CA ASN A 153 8.95 -9.43 -5.21
C ASN A 153 8.54 -7.97 -5.40
N ILE A 154 8.98 -7.36 -6.51
CA ILE A 154 8.60 -5.98 -6.85
C ILE A 154 7.09 -5.74 -6.93
N SER A 155 6.29 -6.79 -7.18
CA SER A 155 4.83 -6.74 -7.14
C SER A 155 4.26 -6.35 -5.78
N SER A 156 5.02 -6.61 -4.71
CA SER A 156 4.62 -6.37 -3.31
C SER A 156 5.11 -5.01 -2.79
N HIS A 157 5.82 -4.24 -3.60
CA HIS A 157 6.44 -2.98 -3.19
C HIS A 157 5.54 -1.80 -3.55
N PHE A 158 5.20 -0.98 -2.56
CA PHE A 158 4.37 0.21 -2.72
C PHE A 158 5.06 1.44 -2.15
N LEU A 159 4.81 2.59 -2.75
CA LEU A 159 5.23 3.88 -2.26
C LEU A 159 3.97 4.65 -1.83
N PRO A 160 3.83 5.00 -0.53
CA PRO A 160 2.78 5.90 -0.09
C PRO A 160 3.03 7.30 -0.65
N MET A 161 2.08 7.79 -1.44
CA MET A 161 2.11 9.10 -2.08
C MET A 161 1.02 9.99 -1.50
N TYR A 162 1.27 11.30 -1.40
CA TYR A 162 0.24 12.26 -1.06
C TYR A 162 -0.80 12.36 -2.18
N CYS A 163 -2.06 12.56 -1.81
CA CYS A 163 -3.11 12.86 -2.77
C CYS A 163 -2.99 14.34 -3.17
N ARG A 164 -3.05 14.65 -4.47
CA ARG A 164 -2.87 16.03 -4.97
C ARG A 164 -3.84 17.09 -4.40
N GLU A 165 -4.93 16.67 -3.75
CA GLU A 165 -5.89 17.60 -3.14
C GLU A 165 -5.46 18.11 -1.75
N GLU A 166 -4.56 17.44 -1.04
CA GLU A 166 -4.10 17.92 0.28
C GLU A 166 -3.21 19.16 0.17
N GLU A 167 -2.45 19.34 -0.93
CA GLU A 167 -1.63 20.54 -1.16
C GLU A 167 -2.45 21.83 -1.16
N LYS A 168 -3.75 21.76 -1.53
CA LYS A 168 -4.64 22.94 -1.61
C LYS A 168 -5.28 23.35 -0.29
N ARG A 169 -5.13 22.57 0.79
CA ARG A 169 -5.66 22.92 2.13
C ARG A 169 -4.65 23.65 3.01
N THR A 170 -3.43 23.85 2.51
CA THR A 170 -2.31 24.49 3.22
C THR A 170 -1.99 25.91 2.74
N ASP A 171 -2.83 26.48 1.86
CA ASP A 171 -2.75 27.88 1.41
C ASP A 171 -3.89 28.73 1.99
#